data_AF-A0A066YT25-F1
#
_entry.id   AF-A0A066YT25-F1
#
_cell.length_a   1.000
_cell.length_b   1.000
_cell.length_c   1.000
_cell.angle_alpha   90.00
_cell.angle_beta   90.00
_cell.angle_gamma   90.00
#
_symmetry.space_group_name_H-M   'P 1'
#
loop_
_entity.id
_entity.type
_entity.pdbx_description
1 polymer ?
#
loop_
_entity_poly.entity_id
_entity_poly.type
_entity_poly.pdbx_seq_one_letter_code
_entity_poly.pdbx_strand_id
1 'polypeptide(L)'
;MTIPLYGQPLEPREVEILARLARGHRYADIALDVYGGLNSVKTSLHRTFLKLGAVSGPHAVALAIATGALPADVAQHHDHEEEA
;
A
#
# COMPACT_ATOMS: atom_id res chain seq x y z
N MET A 1 -14.19 -15.31 7.17
CA MET A 1 -15.28 -14.31 7.19
C MET A 1 -14.65 -12.95 7.49
N THR A 2 -14.41 -12.11 6.48
CA THR A 2 -13.79 -10.78 6.70
C THR A 2 -14.85 -9.70 6.54
N ILE A 3 -15.10 -8.97 7.61
CA ILE A 3 -16.01 -7.81 7.64
C ILE A 3 -15.28 -6.65 6.94
N PRO A 4 -15.91 -5.90 6.02
CA PRO A 4 -15.29 -4.73 5.42
C PRO A 4 -15.18 -3.62 6.48
N LEU A 5 -13.94 -3.25 6.80
CA LEU A 5 -13.58 -2.29 7.85
C LEU A 5 -13.37 -0.89 7.24
N TYR A 6 -14.37 -0.40 6.51
CA TYR A 6 -14.34 0.95 5.93
C TYR A 6 -14.08 1.98 7.04
N GLY A 7 -13.07 2.83 6.85
CA GLY A 7 -12.72 3.89 7.80
C GLY A 7 -12.01 3.44 9.09
N GLN A 8 -11.56 2.18 9.19
CA GLN A 8 -10.65 1.81 10.27
C GLN A 8 -9.27 2.42 10.05
N PRO A 9 -8.58 2.85 11.14
CA PRO A 9 -7.20 3.30 11.04
C PRO A 9 -6.34 2.20 10.42
N LEU A 10 -5.48 2.61 9.48
CA LEU A 10 -4.49 1.73 8.91
C LEU A 10 -3.50 1.33 9.99
N GLU A 11 -3.16 0.05 10.04
CA GLU A 11 -2.12 -0.42 10.93
C GLU A 11 -0.75 0.10 10.48
N PRO A 12 0.22 0.27 11.39
CA PRO A 12 1.54 0.79 11.05
C PRO A 12 2.21 0.04 9.88
N ARG A 13 1.99 -1.28 9.78
CA ARG A 13 2.49 -2.09 8.66
C ARG A 13 1.78 -1.81 7.34
N GLU A 14 0.48 -1.53 7.37
CA GLU A 14 -0.28 -1.16 6.17
C GLU A 14 0.14 0.21 5.65
N VAL A 15 0.37 1.16 6.56
CA VAL A 15 0.92 2.49 6.23
C VAL A 15 2.31 2.36 5.62
N GLU A 16 3.19 1.53 6.20
CA GLU A 16 4.54 1.31 5.67
C GLU A 16 4.51 0.68 4.26
N ILE A 17 3.63 -0.30 4.01
CA ILE A 17 3.44 -0.85 2.66
C ILE A 17 3.04 0.26 1.70
N LEU A 18 2.03 1.07 2.04
CA LEU A 18 1.56 2.13 1.17
C LEU A 18 2.60 3.23 0.98
N ALA A 19 3.40 3.56 2.00
CA ALA A 19 4.50 4.51 1.90
C ALA A 19 5.56 4.02 0.91
N ARG A 20 5.93 2.73 0.96
CA ARG A 20 6.85 2.12 0.01
C ARG A 20 6.26 2.03 -1.39
N LEU A 21 4.96 1.77 -1.49
CA LEU A 21 4.24 1.76 -2.75
C LEU A 21 4.19 3.17 -3.38
N ALA A 22 3.99 4.20 -2.57
CA ALA A 22 4.05 5.60 -3.00
C ALA A 22 5.45 6.01 -3.48
N ARG A 23 6.50 5.42 -2.90
CA ARG A 23 7.90 5.56 -3.34
C ARG A 23 8.25 4.74 -4.59
N GLY A 24 7.31 3.96 -5.14
CA GLY A 24 7.53 3.14 -6.34
C GLY A 24 8.13 1.75 -6.10
N HIS A 25 8.27 1.29 -4.85
CA HIS A 25 8.78 -0.06 -4.60
C HIS A 25 7.80 -1.14 -5.09
N ARG A 26 8.35 -2.23 -5.65
CA ARG A 26 7.55 -3.37 -6.09
C ARG A 26 7.10 -4.20 -4.88
N TYR A 27 5.98 -4.90 -5.03
CA TYR A 27 5.45 -5.78 -3.98
C TYR A 27 6.43 -6.86 -3.52
N ALA A 28 7.33 -7.31 -4.42
CA ALA A 28 8.36 -8.29 -4.09
C ALA A 28 9.41 -7.73 -3.13
N ASP A 29 9.85 -6.48 -3.34
CA ASP A 29 10.83 -5.81 -2.49
C ASP A 29 10.21 -5.48 -1.13
N ILE A 30 8.96 -5.02 -1.13
CA ILE A 30 8.20 -4.79 0.11
C ILE A 30 8.02 -6.10 0.90
N ALA A 31 7.82 -7.23 0.21
CA ALA A 31 7.68 -8.53 0.85
C ALA A 31 8.97 -9.02 1.50
N LEU A 32 10.10 -8.81 0.84
CA LEU A 32 11.43 -9.13 1.38
C LEU A 32 11.73 -8.31 2.63
N ASP A 33 11.42 -7.01 2.60
CA ASP A 33 11.80 -6.10 3.68
C ASP A 33 10.84 -6.10 4.88
N VAL A 34 9.53 -6.26 4.67
CA VAL A 34 8.53 -5.98 5.71
C VAL A 34 7.88 -7.25 6.29
N TYR A 35 7.74 -8.31 5.48
CA TYR A 35 6.94 -9.49 5.85
C TYR A 35 7.66 -10.84 5.76
N GLY A 36 8.86 -10.89 5.20
CA GLY A 36 9.60 -12.14 4.95
C GLY A 36 8.92 -13.09 3.97
N GLY A 37 7.82 -12.67 3.32
CA GLY A 37 7.03 -13.53 2.43
C GLY A 37 5.89 -12.80 1.70
N LEU A 38 5.77 -13.08 0.40
CA LEU A 38 4.79 -12.46 -0.51
C LEU A 38 3.32 -12.72 -0.13
N ASN A 39 3.01 -13.87 0.48
CA ASN A 39 1.64 -14.22 0.84
C ASN A 39 1.07 -13.32 1.94
N SER A 40 1.92 -12.91 2.89
CA SER A 40 1.55 -12.00 3.96
C SER A 40 1.34 -10.58 3.44
N VAL A 41 2.13 -10.15 2.45
CA VAL A 41 1.94 -8.86 1.75
C VAL A 41 0.63 -8.85 0.99
N LYS A 42 0.34 -9.88 0.18
CA LYS A 42 -0.92 -9.96 -0.58
C LYS A 42 -2.15 -9.93 0.34
N THR A 43 -2.08 -10.64 1.47
CA THR A 43 -3.15 -10.63 2.46
C THR A 43 -3.32 -9.26 3.10
N SER A 44 -2.21 -8.60 3.47
CA SER A 44 -2.25 -7.26 4.06
C SER A 44 -2.78 -6.22 3.07
N LEU A 45 -2.29 -6.23 1.81
CA LEU A 45 -2.75 -5.38 0.73
C LEU A 45 -4.24 -5.56 0.46
N HIS A 46 -4.73 -6.80 0.41
CA HIS A 46 -6.14 -7.06 0.21
C HIS A 46 -7.00 -6.41 1.31
N ARG A 47 -6.57 -6.52 2.57
CA ARG A 47 -7.25 -5.86 3.69
C ARG A 47 -7.14 -4.34 3.62
N THR A 48 -5.98 -3.81 3.28
CA THR A 48 -5.75 -2.37 3.07
C THR A 48 -6.66 -1.81 1.96
N PHE A 49 -6.78 -2.52 0.84
CA PHE A 49 -7.66 -2.16 -0.27
C PHE A 49 -9.13 -2.20 0.15
N LEU A 50 -9.56 -3.21 0.91
CA LEU A 50 -10.92 -3.27 1.45
C LEU A 50 -11.20 -2.15 2.46
N LYS A 51 -10.23 -1.74 3.28
CA LYS A 51 -10.36 -0.64 4.25
C LYS A 51 -10.46 0.72 3.57
N LEU A 52 -9.68 0.93 2.50
CA LEU A 52 -9.63 2.18 1.73
C LEU A 52 -10.70 2.26 0.63
N GLY A 53 -11.26 1.12 0.19
CA GLY A 53 -12.10 1.05 -1.01
C GLY A 53 -11.29 1.12 -2.32
N ALA A 54 -10.01 0.79 -2.27
CA ALA A 54 -9.12 0.87 -3.43
C ALA A 54 -9.25 -0.37 -4.34
N VAL A 55 -9.11 -0.15 -5.65
CA VAL A 55 -9.10 -1.24 -6.65
C VAL A 55 -7.72 -1.54 -7.21
N SER A 56 -6.73 -0.70 -6.95
CA SER A 56 -5.34 -0.88 -7.40
C SER A 56 -4.36 -0.22 -6.43
N GLY A 57 -3.09 -0.61 -6.49
CA GLY A 57 -2.02 -0.01 -5.69
C GLY A 57 -1.96 1.52 -5.80
N PRO A 58 -1.88 2.08 -7.03
CA PRO A 58 -1.90 3.53 -7.24
C PRO A 58 -3.17 4.19 -6.71
N HIS A 59 -4.33 3.54 -6.89
CA HIS A 59 -5.59 4.04 -6.35
C HIS A 59 -5.60 4.04 -4.81
N ALA A 60 -4.99 3.04 -4.17
CA ALA A 60 -4.86 2.98 -2.72
C ALA A 60 -3.95 4.09 -2.19
N VAL A 61 -2.85 4.40 -2.88
CA VAL A 61 -1.96 5.53 -2.54
C VAL A 61 -2.72 6.86 -2.67
N ALA A 62 -3.44 7.06 -3.77
CA ALA A 62 -4.24 8.26 -3.98
C ALA A 62 -5.32 8.44 -2.88
N LEU A 63 -6.02 7.36 -2.51
CA LEU A 63 -7.01 7.38 -1.44
C LEU A 63 -6.37 7.62 -0.06
N ALA A 64 -5.20 7.03 0.21
CA ALA A 64 -4.49 7.23 1.47
C ALA A 64 -4.01 8.68 1.62
N ILE A 65 -3.58 9.32 0.54
CA ILE A 65 -3.25 10.75 0.53
C ILE A 65 -4.51 11.59 0.70
N ALA A 66 -5.58 11.30 -0.04
CA ALA A 66 -6.84 12.03 0.03
C ALA A 66 -7.52 11.95 1.40
N THR A 67 -7.33 10.84 2.11
CA THR A 67 -7.84 10.62 3.47
C THR A 67 -6.91 11.14 4.57
N GLY A 68 -5.72 11.64 4.21
CA GLY A 68 -4.71 12.14 5.14
C GLY A 68 -3.96 11.05 5.91
N ALA A 69 -4.09 9.78 5.50
CA ALA A 69 -3.39 8.66 6.10
C ALA A 69 -1.91 8.58 5.65
N LEU A 70 -1.59 9.16 4.49
CA LEU A 70 -0.23 9.35 4.00
C LEU A 70 -0.01 10.83 3.64
N PRO A 71 1.17 11.39 3.95
CA PRO A 71 1.48 12.76 3.56
C PRO A 71 1.86 12.79 2.07
N ALA A 72 1.48 13.87 1.35
CA ALA A 72 1.56 13.93 -0.11
C ALA A 72 3.01 13.96 -0.67
N ASP A 73 4.00 14.23 0.18
CA ASP A 73 5.43 14.25 -0.15
C ASP A 73 5.99 12.87 -0.49
N VAL A 74 5.35 11.79 -0.01
CA VAL A 74 5.85 10.41 -0.23
C VAL A 74 5.62 9.87 -1.63
N ALA A 75 4.79 10.54 -2.45
CA ALA A 75 4.43 10.09 -3.80
C ALA A 75 5.34 10.62 -4.93
N GLN A 76 6.37 11.41 -4.60
CA GLN A 76 7.12 12.20 -5.58
C GLN A 76 8.32 11.51 -6.23
N HIS A 77 8.67 10.27 -5.85
CA HIS A 77 9.78 9.54 -6.47
C HIS A 77 9.25 8.51 -7.46
N HIS A 78 9.37 8.82 -8.75
CA HIS A 78 9.09 7.91 -9.85
C HIS A 78 10.31 7.86 -10.76
N ASP A 79 11.17 6.85 -10.56
CA ASP A 79 12.05 6.36 -11.62
C ASP A 79 11.33 5.22 -12.33
N HIS A 80 10.94 5.52 -13.56
CA HIS A 80 10.31 4.60 -14.48
C HIS A 80 11.41 3.74 -15.09
N GLU A 81 11.73 2.59 -14.48
CA GLU A 81 12.48 1.54 -15.19
C GLU A 81 11.51 0.47 -15.68
N GLU A 82 11.05 0.74 -16.90
CA GLU A 82 10.45 -0.21 -17.84
C GLU A 82 11.59 -0.92 -18.57
N GLU A 83 11.90 -2.16 -18.17
CA GLU A 83 12.67 -3.17 -18.90
C GLU A 83 12.56 -4.48 -18.07
N ALA A 84 12.27 -5.67 -18.59
CA ALA A 84 12.22 -6.22 -19.95
C ALA A 84 11.24 -7.42 -19.99
#